data_AF-A0A6P4FAK8-F1
#
_entry.id   AF-A0A6P4FAK8-F1
#
_cell.length_a   1.000
_cell.length_b   1.000
_cell.length_c   1.000
_cell.angle_alpha   90.00
_cell.angle_beta   90.00
_cell.angle_gamma   90.00
#
_symmetry.space_group_name_H-M   'P 1'
#
loop_
_entity.id
_entity.type
_entity.pdbx_description
1 polymer ?
#
loop_
_entity_poly.entity_id
_entity_poly.type
_entity_poly.pdbx_seq_one_letter_code
_entity_poly.pdbx_strand_id
1 'polypeptide(L)'
;VVGLIYTADVVCCITGRIRNVVVHARTHCNSLSCNSASPDAVAVQAARTSTSLWGEWMGVLHGDEIEYFFGQPLNNSLQYRPVERELGKRMLSAVIEFAKTGNPAQDGEEWPNFSKEDPVYYIFSTDDKIEKLARGPLAARCSFWNDYLPKVRSWARTGCDGDSGSASISPRLPLLGIAALIYICAALRTKGVF
;
A
#
# COMPACT_ATOMS: atom_id res chain seq x y z
N VAL A 1 7.99 -1.85 -2.68
CA VAL A 1 7.46 -2.28 -1.37
C VAL A 1 7.82 -1.28 -0.28
N VAL A 2 9.10 -0.89 -0.15
CA VAL A 2 9.56 0.04 0.88
C VAL A 2 8.87 1.42 0.79
N GLY A 3 8.82 2.09 -0.37
CA GLY A 3 8.22 3.43 -0.50
C GLY A 3 6.68 3.52 -0.37
N LEU A 4 5.95 2.40 -0.48
CA LEU A 4 4.48 2.35 -0.41
C LEU A 4 3.97 2.34 1.04
N ILE A 5 4.73 1.67 1.89
CA ILE A 5 4.59 1.71 3.35
C ILE A 5 4.71 3.16 3.79
N TYR A 6 5.69 3.91 3.25
CA TYR A 6 5.86 5.31 3.59
C TYR A 6 4.64 6.18 3.26
N THR A 7 4.03 6.16 2.07
CA THR A 7 2.93 7.10 1.79
C THR A 7 1.66 6.81 2.61
N ALA A 8 1.28 5.55 2.75
CA ALA A 8 0.13 5.15 3.56
C ALA A 8 0.39 5.40 5.06
N ASP A 9 1.57 5.05 5.56
CA ASP A 9 1.96 5.30 6.95
C ASP A 9 2.14 6.80 7.21
N VAL A 10 2.61 7.58 6.25
CA VAL A 10 2.72 9.04 6.34
C VAL A 10 1.33 9.67 6.43
N VAL A 11 0.36 9.26 5.60
CA VAL A 11 -1.02 9.76 5.70
C VAL A 11 -1.69 9.28 7.01
N CYS A 12 -1.48 8.04 7.43
CA CYS A 12 -1.98 7.53 8.70
C CYS A 12 -1.38 8.29 9.90
N CYS A 13 -0.07 8.53 9.88
CA CYS A 13 0.66 9.30 10.88
C CYS A 13 0.21 10.75 10.95
N ILE A 14 -0.06 11.38 9.80
CA ILE A 14 -0.53 12.78 9.71
C ILE A 14 -1.99 12.88 10.17
N THR A 15 -2.86 11.96 9.77
CA THR A 15 -4.30 12.07 10.03
C THR A 15 -4.72 11.47 11.37
N GLY A 16 -3.88 10.62 11.97
CA GLY A 16 -4.20 9.91 13.22
C GLY A 16 -5.38 8.94 13.09
N ARG A 17 -5.82 8.63 11.86
CA ARG A 17 -6.96 7.73 11.59
C ARG A 17 -6.47 6.39 11.07
N ILE A 18 -7.06 5.32 11.59
CA ILE A 18 -6.78 3.92 11.25
C ILE A 18 -7.41 3.52 9.89
N ARG A 19 -8.23 4.39 9.28
CA ARG A 19 -8.79 4.12 7.94
C ARG A 19 -7.67 4.19 6.90
N ASN A 20 -7.65 3.23 5.97
CA ASN A 20 -6.62 3.15 4.94
C ASN A 20 -7.08 3.89 3.67
N VAL A 21 -6.46 5.03 3.34
CA VAL A 21 -6.52 5.58 1.98
C VAL A 21 -5.31 5.05 1.22
N VAL A 22 -5.56 4.22 0.21
CA VAL A 22 -4.47 3.69 -0.64
C VAL A 22 -4.39 4.53 -1.90
N VAL A 23 -3.29 5.27 -2.07
CA VAL A 23 -3.08 6.14 -3.24
C VAL A 23 -2.27 5.46 -4.37
N HIS A 24 -1.75 4.26 -4.11
CA HIS A 24 -0.84 3.63 -5.06
C HIS A 24 -1.35 2.26 -5.50
N ALA A 25 -2.15 2.24 -6.57
CA ALA A 25 -2.74 0.99 -7.05
C ALA A 25 -1.81 0.15 -7.94
N ARG A 26 -0.70 0.72 -8.46
CA ARG A 26 0.13 0.01 -9.46
C ARG A 26 0.99 -1.13 -8.88
N THR A 27 1.17 -1.18 -7.55
CA THR A 27 2.04 -2.17 -6.88
C THR A 27 1.37 -2.96 -5.75
N HIS A 28 0.06 -2.85 -5.56
CA HIS A 28 -0.65 -3.49 -4.44
C HIS A 28 -1.81 -4.38 -4.92
N CYS A 29 -1.46 -5.46 -5.62
CA CYS A 29 -2.38 -6.57 -5.78
C CYS A 29 -2.41 -7.43 -4.49
N ASN A 30 -1.27 -7.62 -3.83
CA ASN A 30 -1.11 -8.59 -2.74
C ASN A 30 -1.37 -8.07 -1.30
N SER A 31 -1.76 -6.82 -1.07
CA SER A 31 -1.77 -6.23 0.29
C SER A 31 -3.13 -5.78 0.83
N LEU A 32 -4.25 -6.09 0.19
CA LEU A 32 -5.58 -5.82 0.77
C LEU A 32 -5.90 -6.70 1.99
N SER A 33 -4.92 -7.47 2.49
CA SER A 33 -4.95 -8.19 3.76
C SER A 33 -4.08 -7.48 4.80
N CYS A 34 -4.37 -6.22 5.11
CA CYS A 34 -4.08 -5.72 6.45
C CYS A 34 -5.24 -6.19 7.34
N ASN A 35 -4.93 -6.98 8.36
CA ASN A 35 -5.91 -7.42 9.35
C ASN A 35 -6.66 -6.19 9.89
N SER A 36 -7.98 -6.23 9.80
CA SER A 36 -8.99 -5.20 10.12
C SER A 36 -9.21 -4.09 9.07
N ALA A 37 -10.38 -4.16 8.43
CA ALA A 37 -10.99 -3.22 7.47
C ALA A 37 -10.31 -3.05 6.09
N SER A 38 -11.03 -3.46 5.05
CA SER A 38 -10.82 -3.04 3.65
C SER A 38 -10.65 -1.50 3.56
N PRO A 39 -9.81 -0.97 2.65
CA PRO A 39 -9.67 0.48 2.52
C PRO A 39 -11.01 1.11 2.18
N ASP A 40 -11.40 2.14 2.93
CA ASP A 40 -12.66 2.83 2.69
C ASP A 40 -12.61 3.65 1.39
N ALA A 41 -11.43 4.12 0.96
CA ALA A 41 -11.28 4.87 -0.28
C ALA A 41 -9.93 4.59 -0.97
N VAL A 42 -9.94 4.43 -2.29
CA VAL A 42 -8.75 4.17 -3.11
C VAL A 42 -8.61 5.24 -4.19
N ALA A 43 -7.40 5.76 -4.38
CA ALA A 43 -7.07 6.76 -5.40
C ALA A 43 -5.82 6.37 -6.21
N VAL A 44 -5.66 6.94 -7.40
CA VAL A 44 -4.49 6.76 -8.27
C VAL A 44 -4.16 8.08 -8.95
N GLN A 45 -2.89 8.50 -8.90
CA GLN A 45 -2.42 9.60 -9.72
C GLN A 45 -2.08 9.12 -11.14
N ALA A 46 -2.65 9.78 -12.14
CA ALA A 46 -2.41 9.54 -13.57
C ALA A 46 -1.74 10.73 -14.27
N ALA A 47 -1.50 11.84 -13.57
CA ALA A 47 -0.80 13.01 -14.08
C ALA A 47 0.71 12.90 -13.84
N ARG A 48 1.49 13.20 -14.88
CA ARG A 48 2.95 13.36 -14.79
C ARG A 48 3.29 14.84 -14.56
N THR A 49 4.14 15.13 -13.58
CA THR A 49 4.60 16.50 -13.30
C THR A 49 5.40 17.07 -14.47
N SER A 50 5.07 18.29 -14.89
CA SER A 50 5.75 18.98 -16.00
C SER A 50 7.25 19.20 -15.79
N THR A 51 7.69 19.35 -14.55
CA THR A 51 9.08 19.56 -14.17
C THR A 51 9.85 18.26 -13.91
N SER A 52 9.25 17.10 -14.17
CA SER A 52 9.91 15.81 -14.01
C SER A 52 11.11 15.68 -14.97
N LEU A 53 12.31 15.54 -14.42
CA LEU A 53 13.58 15.41 -15.16
C LEU A 53 13.80 14.02 -15.76
N TRP A 54 12.97 13.05 -15.37
CA TRP A 54 13.04 11.69 -15.87
C TRP A 54 12.61 11.65 -17.35
N GLY A 55 13.06 10.68 -18.14
CA GLY A 55 12.52 10.46 -19.49
C GLY A 55 11.00 10.22 -19.52
N GLU A 56 10.32 10.66 -20.58
CA GLU A 56 8.86 10.56 -20.74
C GLU A 56 8.34 9.12 -20.66
N TRP A 57 9.14 8.14 -21.14
CA TRP A 57 8.81 6.72 -21.14
C TRP A 57 8.58 6.13 -19.73
N MET A 58 9.08 6.80 -18.69
CA MET A 58 8.85 6.39 -17.29
C MET A 58 7.45 6.78 -16.78
N GLY A 59 6.73 7.67 -17.47
CA GLY A 59 5.38 8.07 -17.08
C GLY A 59 5.34 8.75 -15.71
N VAL A 60 4.43 8.31 -14.84
CA VAL A 60 4.30 8.78 -13.45
C VAL A 60 5.16 7.89 -12.56
N LEU A 61 6.18 8.46 -11.92
CA LEU A 61 7.07 7.69 -11.07
C LEU A 61 6.44 7.44 -9.71
N HIS A 62 6.93 6.38 -9.04
CA HIS A 62 6.59 6.16 -7.65
C HIS A 62 7.21 7.27 -6.79
N GLY A 63 6.37 7.97 -6.03
CA GLY A 63 6.78 9.10 -5.19
C GLY A 63 6.43 10.46 -5.80
N ASP A 64 6.08 10.53 -7.08
CA ASP A 64 5.60 11.78 -7.71
C ASP A 64 4.32 12.28 -7.04
N GLU A 65 3.55 11.40 -6.39
CA GLU A 65 2.32 11.78 -5.67
C GLU A 65 2.57 12.57 -4.39
N ILE A 66 3.77 12.43 -3.79
CA ILE A 66 4.08 12.97 -2.46
C ILE A 66 4.02 14.50 -2.49
N GLU A 67 4.62 15.13 -3.49
CA GLU A 67 4.66 16.59 -3.60
C GLU A 67 3.26 17.20 -3.72
N TYR A 68 2.33 16.53 -4.41
CA TYR A 68 0.95 17.00 -4.56
C TYR A 68 0.15 16.88 -3.28
N PHE A 69 0.30 15.79 -2.53
CA PHE A 69 -0.39 15.63 -1.24
C PHE A 69 0.04 16.62 -0.18
N PHE A 70 1.31 17.04 -0.22
CA PHE A 70 1.83 18.08 0.65
C PHE A 70 1.59 19.49 0.11
N GLY A 71 0.90 19.64 -1.03
CA GLY A 71 0.56 20.94 -1.59
C GLY A 71 1.75 21.72 -2.13
N GLN A 72 2.87 21.07 -2.49
CA GLN A 72 4.00 21.74 -3.15
C GLN A 72 3.59 22.51 -4.41
N PRO A 73 2.62 22.05 -5.24
CA PRO A 73 2.12 22.83 -6.36
C PRO A 73 1.46 24.17 -5.98
N LEU A 74 1.08 24.39 -4.72
CA LEU A 74 0.53 25.67 -4.25
C LEU A 74 1.63 26.70 -3.95
N ASN A 75 2.89 26.26 -3.86
CA ASN A 75 4.03 27.15 -3.65
C ASN A 75 4.33 27.92 -4.96
N ASN A 76 4.12 29.23 -4.93
CA ASN A 76 4.35 30.09 -6.10
C ASN A 76 5.83 30.25 -6.46
N SER A 77 6.75 29.91 -5.56
CA SER A 77 8.19 29.89 -5.82
C SER A 77 8.63 28.68 -6.65
N LEU A 78 7.81 27.64 -6.74
CA LEU A 78 8.07 26.44 -7.55
C LEU A 78 7.34 26.55 -8.90
N GLN A 79 7.96 26.01 -9.94
CA GLN A 79 7.38 25.98 -11.28
C GLN A 79 6.40 24.82 -11.42
N TYR A 80 5.11 25.13 -11.53
CA TYR A 80 4.03 24.20 -11.82
C TYR A 80 3.04 24.86 -12.78
N ARG A 81 2.48 24.06 -13.69
CA ARG A 81 1.42 24.53 -14.60
C ARG A 81 0.14 24.82 -13.80
N PRO A 82 -0.74 25.74 -14.25
CA PRO A 82 -2.00 26.04 -13.57
C PRO A 82 -2.84 24.79 -13.25
N VAL A 83 -2.92 23.85 -14.19
CA VAL A 83 -3.64 22.57 -14.02
C VAL A 83 -3.01 21.66 -12.95
N GLU A 84 -1.69 21.73 -12.77
CA GLU A 84 -0.96 20.98 -11.73
C GLU A 84 -1.17 21.61 -10.36
N ARG A 85 -1.27 22.95 -10.30
CA ARG A 85 -1.63 23.66 -9.06
C ARG A 85 -3.04 23.29 -8.60
N GLU A 86 -3.99 23.24 -9.52
CA GLU A 86 -5.36 22.81 -9.21
C GLU A 86 -5.40 21.33 -8.81
N LEU A 87 -4.61 20.47 -9.46
CA LEU A 87 -4.46 19.08 -9.04
C LEU A 87 -3.89 18.95 -7.63
N GLY A 88 -2.83 19.69 -7.31
CA GLY A 88 -2.22 19.72 -5.98
C GLY A 88 -3.20 20.24 -4.92
N LYS A 89 -3.99 21.27 -5.24
CA LYS A 89 -5.08 21.76 -4.38
C LYS A 89 -6.08 20.66 -4.09
N ARG A 90 -6.57 19.95 -5.10
CA ARG A 90 -7.54 18.85 -4.94
C ARG A 90 -6.97 17.69 -4.12
N MET A 91 -5.74 17.28 -4.40
CA MET A 91 -5.08 16.20 -3.66
C MET A 91 -4.86 16.56 -2.19
N LEU A 92 -4.41 17.78 -1.90
CA LEU A 92 -4.26 18.28 -0.54
C LEU A 92 -5.62 18.38 0.17
N SER A 93 -6.65 18.92 -0.48
CA SER A 93 -8.00 19.00 0.08
C SER A 93 -8.56 17.62 0.43
N ALA A 94 -8.33 16.61 -0.42
CA ALA A 94 -8.75 15.24 -0.15
C ALA A 94 -8.07 14.67 1.11
N VAL A 95 -6.78 14.95 1.32
CA VAL A 95 -6.05 14.54 2.54
C VAL A 95 -6.59 15.28 3.77
N ILE A 96 -6.86 16.58 3.65
CA ILE A 96 -7.40 17.40 4.74
C ILE A 96 -8.80 16.90 5.15
N GLU A 97 -9.69 16.67 4.18
CA GLU A 97 -11.04 16.19 4.45
C GLU A 97 -11.03 14.77 5.01
N PHE A 98 -10.15 13.90 4.50
CA PHE A 98 -9.93 12.60 5.11
C PHE A 98 -9.46 12.70 6.57
N ALA A 99 -8.56 13.64 6.90
CA ALA A 99 -8.13 13.87 8.28
C ALA A 99 -9.27 14.35 9.19
N LYS A 100 -10.15 15.22 8.67
CA LYS A 100 -11.27 15.83 9.41
C LYS A 100 -12.50 14.93 9.56
N THR A 101 -12.87 14.21 8.50
CA THR A 101 -14.14 13.48 8.41
C THR A 101 -13.94 11.98 8.22
N GLY A 102 -12.79 11.56 7.67
CA GLY A 102 -12.51 10.17 7.33
C GLY A 102 -13.00 9.81 5.94
N ASN A 103 -13.52 10.79 5.20
CA ASN A 103 -13.91 10.67 3.81
C ASN A 103 -13.10 11.69 2.98
N PRO A 104 -12.33 11.26 1.96
CA PRO A 104 -11.58 12.18 1.11
C PRO A 104 -12.45 12.95 0.10
N ALA A 105 -13.72 12.57 -0.08
CA ALA A 105 -14.66 13.24 -0.97
C ALA A 105 -14.85 14.72 -0.59
N GLN A 106 -14.83 15.59 -1.60
CA GLN A 106 -15.24 16.99 -1.44
C GLN A 106 -16.78 17.10 -1.53
N ASP A 107 -17.34 18.21 -1.04
CA ASP A 107 -18.78 18.46 -1.11
C ASP A 107 -19.28 18.43 -2.56
N GLY A 108 -20.24 17.53 -2.84
CA GLY A 108 -20.80 17.34 -4.18
C GLY A 108 -19.95 16.47 -5.12
N GLU A 109 -18.82 15.93 -4.66
CA GLU A 109 -18.01 14.98 -5.41
C GLU A 109 -18.29 13.55 -4.97
N GLU A 110 -18.59 12.68 -5.94
CA GLU A 110 -18.84 11.27 -5.66
C GLU A 110 -17.49 10.53 -5.54
N TRP A 111 -17.19 10.03 -4.34
CA TRP A 111 -16.09 9.11 -4.09
C TRP A 111 -16.61 7.94 -3.26
N PRO A 112 -17.13 6.89 -3.93
CA PRO A 112 -17.72 5.74 -3.25
C PRO A 112 -16.64 4.88 -2.57
N ASN A 113 -17.09 4.10 -1.59
CA ASN A 113 -16.18 3.24 -0.86
C ASN A 113 -15.65 2.11 -1.75
N PHE A 114 -14.38 1.78 -1.58
CA PHE A 114 -13.78 0.63 -2.26
C PHE A 114 -14.27 -0.67 -1.62
N SER A 115 -14.73 -1.61 -2.45
CA SER A 115 -15.06 -2.97 -2.02
C SER A 115 -14.51 -3.99 -3.01
N LYS A 116 -14.51 -5.27 -2.62
CA LYS A 116 -14.08 -6.34 -3.54
C LYS A 116 -15.11 -6.51 -4.67
N GLU A 117 -16.38 -6.31 -4.34
CA GLU A 117 -17.53 -6.44 -5.23
C GLU A 117 -17.63 -5.26 -6.21
N ASP A 118 -17.36 -4.05 -5.72
CA ASP A 118 -17.21 -2.83 -6.52
C ASP A 118 -15.83 -2.18 -6.30
N PRO A 119 -14.78 -2.61 -7.04
CA PRO A 119 -13.41 -2.14 -6.88
C PRO A 119 -13.20 -0.79 -7.59
N VAL A 120 -13.98 0.21 -7.17
CA VAL A 120 -13.94 1.59 -7.67
C VAL A 120 -12.77 2.36 -7.07
N TYR A 121 -12.08 3.14 -7.89
CA TYR A 121 -11.00 4.00 -7.45
C TYR A 121 -11.09 5.37 -8.14
N TYR A 122 -10.60 6.38 -7.43
CA TYR A 122 -10.57 7.76 -7.91
C TYR A 122 -9.26 8.04 -8.68
N ILE A 123 -9.34 8.81 -9.76
CA ILE A 123 -8.21 9.16 -10.61
C ILE A 123 -7.87 10.64 -10.45
N PHE A 124 -6.69 10.91 -9.89
CA PHE A 124 -6.09 12.22 -9.86
C PHE A 124 -5.36 12.49 -11.19
N SER A 125 -6.03 13.23 -12.08
CA SER A 125 -5.51 13.67 -13.37
C SER A 125 -5.60 15.18 -13.54
N THR A 126 -4.73 15.74 -14.39
CA THR A 126 -4.83 17.10 -14.92
C THR A 126 -5.69 17.19 -16.19
N ASP A 127 -6.07 16.05 -16.77
CA ASP A 127 -6.98 15.98 -17.91
C ASP A 127 -8.42 15.80 -17.43
N ASP A 128 -9.23 16.84 -17.63
CA ASP A 128 -10.64 16.89 -17.22
C ASP A 128 -11.55 16.02 -18.10
N LYS A 129 -11.03 15.48 -19.21
CA LYS A 129 -11.79 14.58 -20.10
C LYS A 129 -11.82 13.14 -19.59
N ILE A 130 -10.96 12.81 -18.62
CA ILE A 130 -10.88 11.46 -18.06
C ILE A 130 -11.93 11.33 -16.95
N GLU A 131 -12.69 10.24 -16.99
CA GLU A 131 -13.59 9.90 -15.88
C GLU A 131 -12.80 9.77 -14.58
N LYS A 132 -13.18 10.56 -13.57
CA LYS A 132 -12.54 10.58 -12.26
C LYS A 132 -12.72 9.28 -11.49
N LEU A 133 -13.78 8.53 -11.78
CA LEU A 133 -14.03 7.23 -11.17
C LEU A 133 -13.82 6.15 -12.22
N ALA A 134 -13.05 5.12 -11.88
CA ALA A 134 -12.84 3.99 -12.75
C ALA A 134 -12.98 2.67 -12.01
N ARG A 135 -13.33 1.63 -12.78
CA ARG A 135 -13.47 0.24 -12.36
C ARG A 135 -12.72 -0.64 -13.34
N GLY A 136 -11.98 -1.65 -12.87
CA GLY A 136 -11.54 -2.75 -13.75
C GLY A 136 -10.06 -2.81 -14.16
N PRO A 137 -9.38 -1.77 -14.69
CA PRO A 137 -8.00 -1.88 -15.18
C PRO A 137 -7.02 -2.43 -14.13
N LEU A 138 -7.27 -2.11 -12.86
CA LEU A 138 -6.51 -2.62 -11.72
C LEU A 138 -6.94 -4.02 -11.32
N ALA A 139 -8.24 -4.32 -11.33
CA ALA A 139 -8.76 -5.65 -11.00
C ALA A 139 -8.24 -6.73 -11.96
N ALA A 140 -8.23 -6.46 -13.27
CA ALA A 140 -7.69 -7.39 -14.26
C ALA A 140 -6.17 -7.60 -14.10
N ARG A 141 -5.39 -6.52 -13.89
CA ARG A 141 -3.93 -6.60 -13.67
C ARG A 141 -3.59 -7.29 -12.35
N CYS A 142 -4.44 -7.16 -11.33
CA CYS A 142 -4.24 -7.78 -10.04
C CYS A 142 -4.74 -9.21 -9.93
N SER A 143 -5.71 -9.62 -10.73
CA SER A 143 -6.19 -11.01 -10.79
C SER A 143 -5.07 -12.00 -11.11
N PHE A 144 -4.08 -11.61 -11.93
CA PHE A 144 -2.90 -12.43 -12.17
C PHE A 144 -2.14 -12.75 -10.87
N TRP A 145 -1.86 -11.73 -10.06
CA TRP A 145 -1.08 -11.91 -8.83
C TRP A 145 -1.88 -12.56 -7.71
N ASN A 146 -3.17 -12.25 -7.61
CA ASN A 146 -4.02 -12.62 -6.50
C ASN A 146 -4.74 -13.96 -6.71
N ASP A 147 -5.11 -14.26 -7.95
CA ASP A 147 -5.95 -15.42 -8.28
C ASP A 147 -5.19 -16.48 -9.05
N TYR A 148 -4.37 -16.07 -10.03
CA TYR A 148 -3.67 -17.00 -10.92
C TYR A 148 -2.35 -17.52 -10.33
N LEU A 149 -1.46 -16.64 -9.87
CA LEU A 149 -0.15 -17.04 -9.34
C LEU A 149 -0.21 -18.01 -8.14
N PRO A 150 -1.16 -17.88 -7.18
CA PRO A 150 -1.27 -18.85 -6.10
C PRO A 150 -1.57 -20.28 -6.60
N LYS A 151 -2.33 -20.42 -7.69
CA LYS A 151 -2.63 -21.71 -8.34
C LYS A 151 -1.40 -22.29 -9.03
N VAL A 152 -0.60 -21.45 -9.69
CA VAL A 152 0.69 -21.88 -10.27
C VAL A 152 1.63 -22.37 -9.17
N ARG A 153 1.69 -21.65 -8.03
CA ARG A 153 2.52 -22.04 -6.89
C ARG A 153 2.06 -23.35 -6.23
N SER A 154 0.75 -23.64 -6.20
CA SER A 154 0.27 -24.91 -5.66
C SER A 154 0.64 -26.08 -6.56
N TRP A 155 0.56 -25.92 -7.89
CA TRP A 155 1.03 -26.93 -8.85
C TRP A 155 2.54 -27.13 -8.81
N ALA A 156 3.31 -26.05 -8.65
CA ALA A 156 4.76 -26.14 -8.48
C ALA A 156 5.17 -26.85 -7.17
N ARG A 157 4.28 -26.95 -6.19
CA ARG A 157 4.49 -27.73 -4.95
C ARG A 157 4.06 -29.19 -5.06
N THR A 158 3.16 -29.51 -5.99
CA THR A 158 2.70 -30.89 -6.23
C THR A 158 3.39 -31.56 -7.41
N GLY A 159 4.20 -30.83 -8.17
CA GLY A 159 5.01 -31.36 -9.28
C GLY A 159 6.49 -31.45 -8.91
N CYS A 160 7.02 -32.67 -9.00
CA CYS A 160 8.41 -33.12 -8.80
C CYS A 160 8.85 -33.62 -7.42
N ASP A 161 8.04 -33.50 -6.36
CA ASP A 161 8.28 -34.25 -5.13
C ASP A 161 7.40 -35.51 -5.14
N GLY A 162 7.97 -36.58 -5.70
CA GLY A 162 7.60 -37.92 -5.28
C GLY A 162 7.83 -38.01 -3.77
N ASP A 163 6.79 -38.46 -3.08
CA ASP A 163 6.74 -38.90 -1.69
C ASP A 163 8.11 -38.92 -0.98
N SER A 164 8.38 -37.89 -0.19
CA SER A 164 9.32 -37.99 0.92
C SER A 164 8.86 -37.01 2.00
N GLY A 165 8.30 -37.58 3.07
CA GLY A 165 7.72 -36.84 4.19
C GLY A 165 8.68 -35.80 4.77
N SER A 166 8.49 -34.54 4.40
CA SER A 166 9.07 -33.41 5.10
C SER A 166 8.15 -33.04 6.25
N ALA A 167 8.45 -33.58 7.43
CA ALA A 167 7.87 -33.13 8.69
C ALA A 167 8.06 -31.61 8.79
N SER A 168 6.94 -30.88 8.84
CA SER A 168 6.92 -29.45 9.09
C SER A 168 7.52 -29.16 10.47
N ILE A 169 8.75 -28.64 10.51
CA ILE A 169 9.31 -28.06 11.73
C ILE A 169 8.54 -26.76 11.99
N SER A 170 7.51 -26.84 12.83
CA SER A 170 6.87 -25.67 13.43
C SER A 170 7.87 -24.95 14.35
N PRO A 171 7.96 -23.62 14.35
CA PRO A 171 8.75 -22.88 15.32
C PRO A 171 7.93 -22.76 16.61
N ARG A 172 7.69 -23.88 17.29
CA ARG A 172 7.26 -23.87 18.69
C ARG A 172 8.39 -24.47 19.50
N LEU A 173 9.27 -23.60 19.99
CA LEU A 173 10.27 -23.94 20.98
C LEU A 173 9.54 -24.58 22.18
N PRO A 174 9.78 -25.84 22.54
CA PRO A 174 9.15 -26.43 23.70
C PRO A 174 9.74 -25.75 24.94
N LEU A 175 8.89 -25.09 25.74
CA LEU A 175 9.26 -24.43 27.01
C LEU A 175 10.07 -25.34 27.97
N LEU A 176 10.04 -26.66 27.78
CA LEU A 176 10.82 -27.64 28.53
C LEU A 176 12.34 -27.54 28.29
N GLY A 177 12.78 -27.07 27.11
CA GLY A 177 14.21 -26.95 26.79
C GLY A 177 14.92 -25.81 27.52
N ILE A 178 14.21 -24.70 27.75
CA ILE A 178 14.76 -23.52 28.44
C ILE A 178 14.99 -23.83 29.93
N ALA A 179 14.09 -24.58 30.56
CA ALA A 179 14.24 -25.00 31.95
C ALA A 179 15.47 -25.89 32.16
N ALA A 180 15.75 -26.81 31.21
CA ALA A 180 16.93 -27.67 31.26
C ALA A 180 18.23 -26.87 31.11
N LEU A 181 18.26 -25.89 30.20
CA LEU A 181 19.41 -24.98 30.01
C LEU A 181 19.67 -24.11 31.24
N ILE A 182 18.62 -23.55 31.87
CA ILE A 182 18.76 -22.78 33.11
C ILE A 182 19.27 -23.67 34.24
N TYR A 183 18.78 -24.91 34.35
CA TYR A 183 19.21 -25.85 35.39
C TYR A 183 20.67 -26.29 35.19
N ILE A 184 21.09 -26.53 33.94
CA ILE A 184 22.48 -26.86 33.61
C ILE A 184 23.41 -25.67 33.89
N CYS A 185 23.03 -24.45 33.51
CA CYS A 185 23.81 -23.25 33.84
C CYS A 185 23.91 -23.01 35.35
N ALA A 186 22.83 -23.22 36.11
CA ALA A 186 22.85 -23.11 37.57
C ALA A 186 23.73 -24.20 38.22
N ALA A 187 23.70 -25.43 37.72
CA ALA A 187 24.52 -26.54 38.21
C ALA A 187 26.01 -26.41 37.86
N LEU A 188 26.33 -25.77 36.73
CA LEU A 188 27.72 -25.47 36.36
C LEU A 188 28.30 -24.32 37.22
N ARG A 189 27.47 -23.35 37.62
CA ARG A 189 27.86 -22.24 38.49
C ARG A 189 28.18 -22.67 39.93
N THR A 190 27.52 -23.70 40.44
CA THR A 190 27.81 -24.24 41.79
C THR A 190 29.04 -25.15 41.84
N LYS A 191 29.50 -25.66 40.68
CA LYS A 191 30.71 -26.50 40.57
C LYS A 191 31.98 -25.73 40.19
N GLY A 192 31.92 -24.40 40.07
CA GLY A 192 33.10 -23.56 39.89
C GLY A 192 33.87 -23.80 38.59
N VAL A 193 33.19 -24.27 37.54
CA VAL A 193 33.78 -24.37 36.19
C VAL A 193 33.22 -23.21 35.36
N PHE A 194 33.51 -21.99 35.82
CA PHE A 194 33.62 -20.69 35.13
C PHE A 194 33.75 -19.59 36.19
#